data_AF-A0A359E524-F1
#
_entry.id   AF-A0A359E524-F1
#
_cell.length_a   1.000
_cell.length_b   1.000
_cell.length_c   1.000
_cell.angle_alpha   90.00
_cell.angle_beta   90.00
_cell.angle_gamma   90.00
#
_symmetry.space_group_name_H-M   'P 1'
#
loop_
_entity.id
_entity.type
_entity.pdbx_description
1 polymer ?
#
loop_
_entity_poly.entity_id
_entity_poly.type
_entity_poly.pdbx_seq_one_letter_code
_entity_poly.pdbx_strand_id
1 'polypeptide(L)'
;MQRDLLTRQLYAQDASLYEELPKGVSFPKSGEDIQRLVREANEKKFSITARSAGTSLAGQTTGGGIIMDVSRHMKDILNLDAEAKVAHVQPGVIRDTLNRESAKHQLLFGPDTATTNRCMIGGMVGNNSSGSFSIKYKTTREHTLEIEAVLSDGSIAHFKPLTPEELEAKQKLDNLEGHIYRSMLKLIERNRELIEKSY
;
A
#
# COMPACT_ATOMS: atom_id res chain seq x y z
N MET A 1 16.36 10.44 -6.86
CA MET A 1 15.27 10.92 -7.73
C MET A 1 15.81 11.10 -9.14
N GLN A 2 15.17 10.51 -10.15
CA GLN A 2 15.48 10.65 -11.57
C GLN A 2 14.54 11.68 -12.20
N ARG A 3 15.07 12.54 -13.07
CA ARG A 3 14.35 13.67 -13.70
C ARG A 3 14.55 13.75 -15.21
N ASP A 4 15.29 12.82 -15.79
CA ASP A 4 15.44 12.72 -17.24
C ASP A 4 14.09 12.43 -17.91
N LEU A 5 13.94 12.89 -19.14
CA LEU A 5 12.68 12.80 -19.87
C LEU A 5 12.25 11.35 -20.12
N LEU A 6 13.20 10.47 -20.46
CA LEU A 6 12.93 9.06 -20.73
C LEU A 6 12.28 8.38 -19.51
N THR A 7 12.91 8.51 -18.34
CA THR A 7 12.35 7.93 -17.11
C THR A 7 10.98 8.52 -16.81
N ARG A 8 10.80 9.83 -16.95
CA ARG A 8 9.49 10.46 -16.67
C ARG A 8 8.40 9.97 -17.64
N GLN A 9 8.71 9.80 -18.93
CA GLN A 9 7.79 9.26 -19.92
C GLN A 9 7.40 7.81 -19.60
N LEU A 10 8.35 6.96 -19.20
CA LEU A 10 8.08 5.57 -18.80
C LEU A 10 7.13 5.47 -17.60
N TYR A 11 7.03 6.51 -16.79
CA TYR A 11 6.19 6.59 -15.60
C TYR A 11 5.03 7.58 -15.72
N ALA A 12 4.79 8.14 -16.92
CA ALA A 12 3.68 9.06 -17.18
C ALA A 12 2.33 8.35 -17.26
N GLN A 13 2.34 7.05 -17.56
CA GLN A 13 1.17 6.21 -17.73
C GLN A 13 1.21 5.00 -16.79
N ASP A 14 0.04 4.47 -16.44
CA ASP A 14 -0.13 3.11 -15.95
C ASP A 14 -0.82 2.25 -17.01
N ALA A 15 -1.51 1.17 -16.64
CA ALA A 15 -2.22 0.34 -17.63
C ALA A 15 -3.56 0.95 -18.08
N SER A 16 -3.89 2.17 -17.64
CA SER A 16 -5.07 2.93 -18.06
C SER A 16 -4.81 3.82 -19.28
N LEU A 17 -5.82 4.57 -19.70
CA LEU A 17 -5.71 5.60 -20.74
C LEU A 17 -5.19 6.96 -20.22
N TYR A 18 -5.02 7.11 -18.91
CA TYR A 18 -4.60 8.38 -18.31
C TYR A 18 -3.09 8.54 -18.39
N GLU A 19 -2.66 9.71 -18.86
CA GLU A 19 -1.25 10.09 -18.93
C GLU A 19 -1.05 11.44 -18.24
N GLU A 20 -0.06 11.50 -17.35
CA GLU A 20 0.41 12.76 -16.77
C GLU A 20 1.91 12.67 -16.53
N LEU A 21 2.68 13.57 -17.16
CA LEU A 21 4.13 13.54 -17.07
C LEU A 21 4.60 13.98 -15.66
N PRO A 22 5.20 13.09 -14.86
CA PRO A 22 5.66 13.45 -13.51
C PRO A 22 6.83 14.43 -13.56
N LYS A 23 7.04 15.20 -12.48
CA LYS A 23 8.25 16.02 -12.28
C LYS A 23 9.51 15.18 -12.06
N GLY A 24 9.35 13.94 -11.61
CA GLY A 24 10.45 13.00 -11.42
C GLY A 24 9.98 11.67 -10.83
N VAL A 25 10.90 10.73 -10.72
CA VAL A 25 10.64 9.39 -10.17
C VAL A 25 11.66 9.09 -9.07
N SER A 26 11.21 8.51 -7.96
CA SER A 26 12.04 8.06 -6.86
C SER A 26 11.97 6.54 -6.71
N PHE A 27 13.10 5.91 -6.40
CA PHE A 27 13.22 4.46 -6.20
C PHE A 27 13.76 4.20 -4.79
N PRO A 28 12.92 4.32 -3.74
CA PRO A 28 13.35 4.06 -2.37
C PRO A 28 13.82 2.62 -2.22
N LYS A 29 14.81 2.40 -1.36
CA LYS A 29 15.34 1.08 -0.99
C LYS A 29 14.90 0.63 0.39
N SER A 30 14.32 1.53 1.17
CA SER A 30 14.01 1.34 2.59
C SER A 30 12.85 2.24 3.03
N GLY A 31 12.30 1.96 4.22
CA GLY A 31 11.30 2.83 4.85
C GLY A 31 11.86 4.22 5.17
N GLU A 32 13.15 4.31 5.51
CA GLU A 32 13.86 5.56 5.76
C GLU A 32 13.94 6.45 4.52
N ASP A 33 14.14 5.86 3.34
CA ASP A 33 14.11 6.58 2.06
C ASP A 33 12.72 7.15 1.77
N ILE A 34 11.66 6.39 2.08
CA ILE A 34 10.27 6.84 1.95
C ILE A 34 10.00 8.01 2.90
N GLN A 35 10.37 7.87 4.17
CA GLN A 35 10.24 8.95 5.16
C GLN A 35 10.97 10.22 4.73
N ARG A 36 12.20 10.09 4.20
CA ARG A 36 12.97 11.23 3.67
C ARG A 36 12.23 11.89 2.51
N LEU A 37 11.71 11.10 1.56
CA LEU A 37 10.97 11.63 0.42
C LEU A 37 9.70 12.38 0.87
N VAL A 38 8.96 11.87 1.85
CA VAL A 38 7.76 12.52 2.39
C VAL A 38 8.11 13.84 3.08
N ARG A 39 9.18 13.87 3.91
CA ARG A 39 9.65 15.11 4.53
C ARG A 39 10.05 16.14 3.49
N GLU A 40 10.81 15.73 2.46
CA GLU A 40 11.16 16.63 1.35
C GLU A 40 9.94 17.14 0.58
N ALA A 41 8.90 16.31 0.41
CA ALA A 41 7.65 16.69 -0.23
C ALA A 41 6.91 17.77 0.56
N ASN A 42 6.88 17.65 1.88
CA ASN A 42 6.30 18.64 2.78
C ASN A 42 7.05 19.97 2.77
N GLU A 43 8.38 19.94 2.74
CA GLU A 43 9.23 21.11 2.68
C GLU A 43 9.10 21.84 1.33
N LYS A 44 9.20 21.08 0.23
CA LYS A 44 9.26 21.62 -1.14
C LYS A 44 7.90 21.70 -1.83
N LYS A 45 6.82 21.32 -1.14
CA LYS A 45 5.42 21.40 -1.59
C LYS A 45 5.16 20.69 -2.93
N PHE A 46 5.57 19.43 -3.04
CA PHE A 46 5.22 18.57 -4.18
C PHE A 46 4.40 17.36 -3.73
N SER A 47 3.56 16.83 -4.63
CA SER A 47 2.80 15.60 -4.38
C SER A 47 3.64 14.35 -4.65
N ILE A 48 3.32 13.27 -3.94
CA ILE A 48 3.88 11.93 -4.19
C ILE A 48 2.74 11.03 -4.65
N THR A 49 2.95 10.31 -5.74
CA THR A 49 2.09 9.19 -6.16
C THR A 49 2.86 7.89 -5.91
N ALA A 50 2.40 7.09 -4.95
CA ALA A 50 2.98 5.78 -4.69
C ALA A 50 2.68 4.82 -5.86
N ARG A 51 3.68 4.06 -6.28
CA ARG A 51 3.57 3.12 -7.40
C ARG A 51 4.31 1.82 -7.06
N SER A 52 3.70 0.70 -7.44
CA SER A 52 4.38 -0.60 -7.51
C SER A 52 4.52 -0.99 -8.98
N ALA A 53 3.78 -1.99 -9.46
CA ALA A 53 3.88 -2.47 -10.83
C ALA A 53 3.28 -1.53 -11.90
N GLY A 54 2.44 -0.57 -11.51
CA GLY A 54 1.76 0.32 -12.47
C GLY A 54 0.70 -0.39 -13.32
N THR A 55 0.05 -1.43 -12.79
CA THR A 55 -0.95 -2.24 -13.51
C THR A 55 -2.39 -1.76 -13.29
N SER A 56 -2.61 -0.60 -12.67
CA SER A 56 -3.95 -0.04 -12.51
C SER A 56 -4.55 0.34 -13.86
N LEU A 57 -5.87 0.18 -13.99
CA LEU A 57 -6.65 0.57 -15.16
C LEU A 57 -7.40 1.90 -14.97
N ALA A 58 -7.19 2.58 -13.84
CA ALA A 58 -7.96 3.76 -13.44
C ALA A 58 -7.10 5.02 -13.17
N GLY A 59 -5.83 5.05 -13.60
CA GLY A 59 -4.95 6.20 -13.41
C GLY A 59 -4.49 6.40 -11.96
N GLN A 60 -4.59 5.37 -11.12
CA GLN A 60 -4.27 5.47 -9.69
C GLN A 60 -2.77 5.58 -9.42
N THR A 61 -1.93 5.25 -10.41
CA THR A 61 -0.48 5.23 -10.26
C THR A 61 0.23 6.22 -11.21
N THR A 62 -0.53 7.19 -11.72
CA THR A 62 -0.08 8.33 -12.53
C THR A 62 -0.25 9.64 -11.75
N GLY A 63 0.60 10.64 -12.03
CA GLY A 63 0.49 11.95 -11.39
C GLY A 63 1.63 12.90 -11.73
N GLY A 64 1.35 14.20 -11.81
CA GLY A 64 2.32 15.25 -12.18
C GLY A 64 3.37 15.59 -11.12
N GLY A 65 3.30 14.96 -9.94
CA GLY A 65 4.25 15.11 -8.85
C GLY A 65 5.49 14.24 -9.00
N ILE A 66 5.93 13.66 -7.89
CA ILE A 66 6.96 12.62 -7.87
C ILE A 66 6.30 11.25 -7.82
N ILE A 67 6.61 10.39 -8.79
CA ILE A 67 6.24 8.97 -8.68
C ILE A 67 7.22 8.30 -7.73
N MET A 68 6.73 7.66 -6.66
CA MET A 68 7.53 6.86 -5.74
C MET A 68 7.35 5.39 -6.07
N ASP A 69 8.32 4.79 -6.75
CA ASP A 69 8.27 3.42 -7.23
C ASP A 69 9.07 2.47 -6.32
N VAL A 70 8.35 1.61 -5.59
CA VAL A 70 8.93 0.60 -4.69
C VAL A 70 9.31 -0.70 -5.40
N SER A 71 8.90 -0.88 -6.66
CA SER A 71 9.03 -2.14 -7.41
C SER A 71 10.46 -2.57 -7.69
N ARG A 72 11.43 -1.65 -7.62
CA ARG A 72 12.83 -1.96 -7.98
C ARG A 72 13.59 -2.65 -6.84
N HIS A 73 13.36 -2.21 -5.61
CA HIS A 73 14.24 -2.50 -4.48
C HIS A 73 13.53 -3.14 -3.29
N MET A 74 12.25 -2.85 -3.06
CA MET A 74 11.53 -3.35 -1.89
C MET A 74 10.72 -4.61 -2.25
N LYS A 75 11.39 -5.71 -2.58
CA LYS A 75 10.77 -6.93 -3.15
C LYS A 75 10.94 -8.19 -2.31
N ASP A 76 11.33 -8.05 -1.04
CA ASP A 76 11.68 -9.19 -0.21
C ASP A 76 10.46 -9.73 0.55
N ILE A 77 10.38 -11.06 0.64
CA ILE A 77 9.53 -11.76 1.62
C ILE A 77 10.37 -11.82 2.89
N LEU A 78 10.03 -11.00 3.88
CA LEU A 78 10.81 -10.83 5.11
C LEU A 78 10.62 -12.01 6.06
N ASN A 79 9.40 -12.55 6.11
CA ASN A 79 9.08 -13.76 6.87
C ASN A 79 7.92 -14.51 6.22
N LEU A 80 7.96 -15.84 6.28
CA LEU A 80 6.85 -16.72 5.90
C LEU A 80 6.69 -17.79 6.98
N ASP A 81 5.68 -17.59 7.84
CA ASP A 81 5.32 -18.53 8.88
C ASP A 81 4.21 -19.46 8.35
N ALA A 82 4.60 -20.70 8.06
CA ALA A 82 3.70 -21.70 7.52
C ALA A 82 2.68 -22.22 8.55
N GLU A 83 3.05 -22.23 9.84
CA GLU A 83 2.18 -22.72 10.92
C GLU A 83 1.10 -21.68 11.23
N ALA A 84 1.51 -20.42 11.41
CA ALA A 84 0.59 -19.30 11.61
C ALA A 84 -0.15 -18.90 10.32
N LYS A 85 0.34 -19.34 9.16
CA LYS A 85 -0.15 -18.98 7.82
C LYS A 85 -0.07 -17.47 7.55
N VAL A 86 1.03 -16.86 7.97
CA VAL A 86 1.28 -15.42 7.86
C VAL A 86 2.55 -15.18 7.05
N ALA A 87 2.52 -14.16 6.18
CA ALA A 87 3.70 -13.69 5.47
C ALA A 87 3.89 -12.19 5.74
N HIS A 88 5.10 -11.80 6.16
CA HIS A 88 5.52 -10.41 6.20
C HIS A 88 6.32 -10.11 4.93
N VAL A 89 5.86 -9.17 4.13
CA VAL A 89 6.39 -8.89 2.79
C VAL A 89 6.59 -7.41 2.56
N GLN A 90 7.61 -7.06 1.80
CA GLN A 90 7.77 -5.72 1.26
C GLN A 90 6.76 -5.44 0.14
N PRO A 91 6.39 -4.16 -0.10
CA PRO A 91 5.30 -3.81 -1.02
C PRO A 91 5.56 -4.15 -2.49
N GLY A 92 6.82 -4.33 -2.90
CA GLY A 92 7.21 -4.71 -4.26
C GLY A 92 7.22 -6.21 -4.53
N VAL A 93 6.86 -7.07 -3.56
CA VAL A 93 6.74 -8.52 -3.80
C VAL A 93 5.67 -8.77 -4.87
N ILE A 94 6.02 -9.52 -5.92
CA ILE A 94 5.07 -9.97 -6.94
C ILE A 94 4.19 -11.06 -6.34
N ARG A 95 2.88 -10.99 -6.58
CA ARG A 95 1.89 -11.97 -6.05
C ARG A 95 2.30 -13.42 -6.34
N ASP A 96 2.65 -13.74 -7.58
CA ASP A 96 3.07 -15.11 -7.94
C ASP A 96 4.43 -15.52 -7.33
N THR A 97 5.29 -14.57 -6.95
CA THR A 97 6.49 -14.89 -6.18
C THR A 97 6.12 -15.31 -4.75
N LEU A 98 5.21 -14.57 -4.10
CA LEU A 98 4.69 -14.97 -2.79
C LEU A 98 4.03 -16.36 -2.84
N ASN A 99 3.22 -16.62 -3.87
CA ASN A 99 2.55 -17.91 -4.01
C ASN A 99 3.48 -19.06 -4.36
N ARG A 100 4.54 -18.82 -5.12
CA ARG A 100 5.56 -19.85 -5.37
C ARG A 100 6.27 -20.28 -4.08
N GLU A 101 6.54 -19.33 -3.18
CA GLU A 101 7.18 -19.62 -1.89
C GLU A 101 6.20 -20.27 -0.92
N SER A 102 4.97 -19.76 -0.80
CA SER A 102 3.95 -20.30 0.10
C SER A 102 3.42 -21.67 -0.33
N ALA A 103 3.42 -21.97 -1.63
CA ALA A 103 3.02 -23.28 -2.15
C ALA A 103 3.95 -24.42 -1.69
N LYS A 104 5.21 -24.15 -1.34
CA LYS A 104 6.13 -25.14 -0.73
C LYS A 104 5.58 -25.68 0.60
N HIS A 105 4.69 -24.91 1.23
CA HIS A 105 4.00 -25.24 2.47
C HIS A 105 2.50 -25.51 2.27
N GLN A 106 2.06 -25.75 1.03
CA GLN A 106 0.65 -25.97 0.67
C GLN A 106 -0.27 -24.78 1.01
N LEU A 107 0.30 -23.57 1.05
CA LEU A 107 -0.42 -22.32 1.28
C LEU A 107 -0.60 -21.54 -0.01
N LEU A 108 -1.56 -20.60 0.01
CA LEU A 108 -1.91 -19.74 -1.12
C LEU A 108 -2.41 -18.39 -0.61
N PHE A 109 -1.84 -17.30 -1.11
CA PHE A 109 -2.42 -15.96 -1.03
C PHE A 109 -3.53 -15.83 -2.06
N GLY A 110 -4.75 -15.60 -1.57
CA GLY A 110 -6.00 -15.83 -2.29
C GLY A 110 -6.27 -14.94 -3.51
N PRO A 111 -6.17 -13.60 -3.40
CA PRO A 111 -6.52 -12.69 -4.49
C PRO A 111 -5.84 -13.04 -5.82
N ASP A 112 -6.62 -13.08 -6.88
CA ASP A 112 -6.22 -13.59 -8.20
C ASP A 112 -6.59 -12.61 -9.32
N THR A 113 -5.76 -11.58 -9.50
CA THR A 113 -5.97 -10.55 -10.53
C THR A 113 -5.53 -11.05 -11.90
N ALA A 114 -5.99 -10.44 -13.00
CA ALA A 114 -5.52 -10.79 -14.36
C ALA A 114 -4.01 -10.56 -14.62
N THR A 115 -3.29 -9.94 -13.67
CA THR A 115 -1.88 -9.58 -13.80
C THR A 115 -1.00 -10.24 -12.72
N THR A 116 -1.39 -11.40 -12.19
CA THR A 116 -0.71 -12.08 -11.06
C THR A 116 0.81 -12.18 -11.17
N ASN A 117 1.32 -12.35 -12.40
CA ASN A 117 2.74 -12.52 -12.68
C ASN A 117 3.56 -11.21 -12.55
N ARG A 118 2.90 -10.06 -12.37
CA ARG A 118 3.55 -8.75 -12.29
C ARG A 118 2.90 -7.78 -11.31
N CYS A 119 1.64 -7.97 -10.90
CA CYS A 119 1.05 -7.18 -9.83
C CYS A 119 1.79 -7.43 -8.52
N MET A 120 1.95 -6.37 -7.73
CA MET A 120 2.74 -6.39 -6.50
C MET A 120 1.86 -6.09 -5.29
N ILE A 121 2.22 -6.66 -4.13
CA ILE A 121 1.40 -6.64 -2.91
C ILE A 121 1.00 -5.21 -2.50
N GLY A 122 1.93 -4.24 -2.56
CA GLY A 122 1.63 -2.85 -2.21
C GLY A 122 0.53 -2.22 -3.07
N GLY A 123 0.56 -2.47 -4.38
CA GLY A 123 -0.51 -2.04 -5.29
C GLY A 123 -1.83 -2.77 -5.04
N MET A 124 -1.76 -4.06 -4.68
CA MET A 124 -2.96 -4.83 -4.32
C MET A 124 -3.62 -4.31 -3.04
N VAL A 125 -2.84 -3.95 -2.03
CA VAL A 125 -3.32 -3.34 -0.78
C VAL A 125 -3.93 -1.97 -1.09
N GLY A 126 -3.22 -1.10 -1.81
CA GLY A 126 -3.70 0.25 -2.13
C GLY A 126 -4.97 0.29 -2.97
N ASN A 127 -5.23 -0.74 -3.78
CA ASN A 127 -6.43 -0.85 -4.61
C ASN A 127 -7.49 -1.80 -4.03
N ASN A 128 -7.26 -2.42 -2.86
CA ASN A 128 -8.06 -3.53 -2.35
C ASN A 128 -8.38 -4.58 -3.45
N SER A 129 -7.34 -5.00 -4.18
CA SER A 129 -7.49 -5.83 -5.36
C SER A 129 -8.19 -7.16 -5.05
N SER A 130 -8.93 -7.64 -6.03
CA SER A 130 -9.67 -8.90 -5.98
C SER A 130 -9.50 -9.65 -7.31
N GLY A 131 -10.15 -10.79 -7.45
CA GLY A 131 -10.12 -11.62 -8.65
C GLY A 131 -11.48 -12.25 -8.93
N SER A 132 -11.61 -12.91 -10.07
CA SER A 132 -12.84 -13.65 -10.43
C SER A 132 -13.23 -14.70 -9.39
N PHE A 133 -12.27 -15.19 -8.61
CA PHE A 133 -12.49 -16.15 -7.53
C PHE A 133 -12.63 -15.52 -6.14
N SER A 134 -12.86 -14.20 -6.02
CA SER A 134 -12.96 -13.49 -4.74
C SER A 134 -14.04 -14.01 -3.80
N ILE A 135 -15.11 -14.62 -4.33
CA ILE A 135 -16.15 -15.28 -3.51
C ILE A 135 -15.53 -16.38 -2.64
N LYS A 136 -14.58 -17.15 -3.20
CA LYS A 136 -13.87 -18.23 -2.51
C LYS A 136 -12.61 -17.74 -1.79
N TYR A 137 -11.82 -16.90 -2.46
CA TYR A 137 -10.48 -16.53 -2.02
C TYR A 137 -10.36 -15.13 -1.44
N LYS A 138 -11.48 -14.42 -1.28
CA LYS A 138 -11.57 -13.10 -0.65
C LYS A 138 -10.80 -12.00 -1.38
N THR A 139 -10.88 -10.78 -0.85
CA THR A 139 -10.21 -9.57 -1.36
C THR A 139 -8.92 -9.29 -0.60
N THR A 140 -8.06 -8.41 -1.13
CA THR A 140 -6.76 -8.12 -0.49
C THR A 140 -6.91 -7.60 0.94
N ARG A 141 -7.90 -6.74 1.24
CA ARG A 141 -8.15 -6.27 2.62
C ARG A 141 -8.46 -7.41 3.59
N GLU A 142 -9.14 -8.46 3.14
CA GLU A 142 -9.51 -9.61 3.99
C GLU A 142 -8.30 -10.50 4.30
N HIS A 143 -7.20 -10.36 3.57
CA HIS A 143 -5.92 -11.03 3.84
C HIS A 143 -4.89 -10.09 4.50
N THR A 144 -5.22 -8.81 4.71
CA THR A 144 -4.30 -7.84 5.29
C THR A 144 -4.47 -7.83 6.81
N LEU A 145 -3.45 -8.33 7.51
CA LEU A 145 -3.47 -8.38 8.99
C LEU A 145 -2.95 -7.07 9.60
N GLU A 146 -1.80 -6.61 9.11
CA GLU A 146 -1.09 -5.46 9.65
C GLU A 146 -0.43 -4.67 8.51
N ILE A 147 -0.22 -3.36 8.72
CA ILE A 147 0.46 -2.46 7.77
C ILE A 147 1.43 -1.55 8.53
N GLU A 148 2.70 -1.62 8.19
CA GLU A 148 3.69 -0.58 8.49
C GLU A 148 3.61 0.51 7.40
N ALA A 149 3.33 1.75 7.81
CA ALA A 149 3.10 2.86 6.89
C ALA A 149 3.96 4.08 7.26
N VAL A 150 4.37 4.83 6.24
CA VAL A 150 4.88 6.20 6.41
C VAL A 150 3.72 7.16 6.18
N LEU A 151 3.38 7.94 7.20
CA LEU A 151 2.29 8.92 7.15
C LEU A 151 2.72 10.20 6.42
N SER A 152 1.77 11.09 6.14
CA SER A 152 2.00 12.30 5.34
C SER A 152 2.92 13.32 6.00
N ASP A 153 3.17 13.26 7.30
CA ASP A 153 4.18 14.06 8.01
C ASP A 153 5.57 13.40 8.01
N GLY A 154 5.68 12.17 7.49
CA GLY A 154 6.89 11.36 7.46
C GLY A 154 7.10 10.51 8.72
N SER A 155 6.16 10.48 9.66
CA SER A 155 6.22 9.56 10.80
C SER A 155 5.88 8.13 10.37
N ILE A 156 6.38 7.14 11.10
CA ILE A 156 5.96 5.73 10.92
C ILE A 156 4.72 5.48 11.77
N ALA A 157 3.77 4.74 11.22
CA ALA A 157 2.64 4.17 11.94
C ALA A 157 2.57 2.66 11.68
N HIS A 158 2.02 1.94 12.65
CA HIS A 158 1.78 0.51 12.53
C HIS A 158 0.30 0.24 12.82
N PHE A 159 -0.45 -0.07 11.75
CA PHE A 159 -1.87 -0.36 11.81
C PHE A 159 -2.11 -1.87 11.89
N LYS A 160 -2.82 -2.30 12.93
CA LYS A 160 -3.23 -3.68 13.19
C LYS A 160 -4.54 -3.67 13.98
N PRO A 161 -5.24 -4.81 14.14
CA PRO A 161 -6.32 -4.94 15.12
C PRO A 161 -5.85 -4.54 16.52
N LEU A 162 -6.67 -3.78 17.25
CA LEU A 162 -6.35 -3.26 18.58
C LEU A 162 -7.37 -3.72 19.62
N THR A 163 -6.91 -3.96 20.85
CA THR A 163 -7.79 -4.05 22.02
C THR A 163 -8.33 -2.66 22.41
N PRO A 164 -9.40 -2.57 23.23
CA PRO A 164 -9.87 -1.28 23.74
C PRO A 164 -8.77 -0.46 24.44
N GLU A 165 -7.90 -1.10 25.20
CA GLU A 165 -6.80 -0.46 25.93
C GLU A 165 -5.73 0.06 24.95
N GLU A 166 -5.36 -0.73 23.95
CA GLU A 166 -4.42 -0.30 22.91
C GLU A 166 -5.00 0.86 22.08
N LEU A 167 -6.30 0.83 21.78
CA LEU A 167 -6.99 1.91 21.08
C LEU A 167 -7.03 3.20 21.91
N GLU A 168 -7.28 3.10 23.21
CA GLU A 168 -7.23 4.26 24.12
C GLU A 168 -5.81 4.85 24.15
N ALA A 169 -4.78 3.99 24.22
CA ALA A 169 -3.39 4.43 24.16
C ALA A 169 -3.07 5.14 22.83
N LYS A 170 -3.51 4.60 21.69
CA LYS A 170 -3.32 5.22 20.37
C LYS A 170 -4.03 6.57 20.26
N GLN A 171 -5.23 6.72 20.81
CA GLN A 171 -5.97 7.99 20.82
C GLN A 171 -5.29 9.09 21.66
N LYS A 172 -4.48 8.72 22.66
CA LYS A 172 -3.72 9.67 23.50
C LYS A 172 -2.45 10.18 22.85
N LEU A 173 -2.01 9.61 21.72
CA LEU A 173 -0.83 10.08 21.01
C LEU A 173 -1.04 11.51 20.47
N ASP A 174 -0.08 12.39 20.76
CA ASP A 174 -0.05 13.76 20.27
C ASP A 174 0.73 13.88 18.95
N ASN A 175 0.34 13.06 17.97
CA ASN A 175 0.94 13.01 16.64
C ASN A 175 -0.12 12.70 15.56
N LEU A 176 0.30 12.59 14.30
CA LEU A 176 -0.62 12.34 13.19
C LEU A 176 -1.31 10.97 13.30
N GLU A 177 -0.63 9.93 13.80
CA GLU A 177 -1.26 8.62 14.03
C GLU A 177 -2.41 8.73 15.04
N GLY A 178 -2.19 9.39 16.18
CA GLY A 178 -3.25 9.62 17.16
C GLY A 178 -4.40 10.46 16.61
N HIS A 179 -4.09 11.46 15.78
CA HIS A 179 -5.12 12.24 15.08
C HIS A 179 -5.96 11.36 14.14
N ILE A 180 -5.35 10.44 13.38
CA ILE A 180 -6.06 9.51 12.50
C ILE A 180 -7.05 8.67 13.32
N TYR A 181 -6.62 8.07 14.43
CA TYR A 181 -7.51 7.27 15.29
C TYR A 181 -8.69 8.09 15.83
N ARG A 182 -8.43 9.27 16.40
CA ARG A 182 -9.48 10.15 16.92
C ARG A 182 -10.47 10.57 15.83
N SER A 183 -9.98 10.95 14.66
CA SER A 183 -10.79 11.39 13.53
C SER A 183 -11.65 10.26 12.94
N MET A 184 -11.08 9.06 12.79
CA MET A 184 -11.79 7.89 12.28
C MET A 184 -12.89 7.43 13.25
N LEU A 185 -12.63 7.38 14.55
CA LEU A 185 -13.65 7.03 15.54
C LEU A 185 -14.79 8.04 15.57
N LYS A 186 -14.46 9.34 15.50
CA LYS A 186 -15.47 10.40 15.40
C LYS A 186 -16.32 10.26 14.13
N LEU A 187 -15.71 9.87 13.01
CA LEU A 187 -16.42 9.64 11.75
C LEU A 187 -17.35 8.42 11.85
N ILE A 188 -16.89 7.32 12.44
CA ILE A 188 -17.69 6.10 12.65
C ILE A 188 -18.87 6.43 13.56
N GLU A 189 -18.63 7.06 14.72
CA GLU A 189 -19.68 7.36 15.69
C GLU A 189 -20.75 8.28 15.10
N ARG A 190 -20.32 9.33 14.39
CA ARG A 190 -21.25 10.27 13.71
C ARG A 190 -22.15 9.58 12.69
N ASN A 191 -21.71 8.47 12.09
CA ASN A 191 -22.43 7.76 11.03
C ASN A 191 -22.89 6.36 11.44
N ARG A 192 -22.87 6.02 12.74
CA ARG A 192 -23.12 4.67 13.25
C ARG A 192 -24.44 4.08 12.73
N GLU A 193 -25.53 4.83 12.86
CA GLU A 193 -26.86 4.38 12.40
C GLU A 193 -26.91 4.08 10.90
N LEU A 194 -26.17 4.84 10.08
CA LEU A 194 -26.12 4.63 8.64
C LEU A 194 -25.32 3.36 8.30
N ILE A 195 -24.23 3.12 9.02
CA ILE A 195 -23.39 1.94 8.84
C ILE A 195 -24.20 0.68 9.18
N GLU A 196 -24.87 0.64 10.33
CA GLU A 196 -25.69 -0.50 10.79
C GLU A 196 -26.88 -0.79 9.88
N LYS A 197 -27.41 0.20 9.16
CA LYS A 197 -28.48 -0.01 8.18
C LYS A 197 -27.99 -0.54 6.83
N SER A 198 -26.72 -0.31 6.50
CA SER A 198 -26.18 -0.56 5.16
C SER A 198 -25.31 -1.82 5.08
N TYR A 199 -24.89 -2.36 6.23
CA TYR A 199 -24.03 -3.53 6.39
C TYR A 199 -24.61 -4.48 7.43
#